data_AF-A0A413VN08-F1
#
_entry.id   AF-A0A413VN08-F1
#
_cell.length_a   1.000
_cell.length_b   1.000
_cell.length_c   1.000
_cell.angle_alpha   90.00
_cell.angle_beta   90.00
_cell.angle_gamma   90.00
#
_symmetry.space_group_name_H-M   'P 1'
#
loop_
_entity.id
_entity.type
_entity.pdbx_description
1 polymer ?
#
loop_
_entity_poly.entity_id
_entity_poly.type
_entity_poly.pdbx_seq_one_letter_code
_entity_poly.pdbx_strand_id
1 'polypeptide(L)'
;MYIFKKQIVGSNLFAKTNLWFTIGFILTAALTFSEVARGRQYNFMIFSDATRDFWNGIIPYGAAWAEEKGHDVFLYGPLFNIFFSPFAYLPSWLAPFVWNLMNFTLYFISIFTLPDKYTKETKCKIFLYTLPILATTLLSFQYNVSVAYFFLFSFSLLERGKYLPAILIILLSRFTKIYGVFQLGMLLFYPKVWKNFGYVALIAALYIFVPLIKIPVMELSGYYEHWFNGLAHQKTLRVFHTFFYLKPFFSQPPAWTTIAQIFAIVLLAFLVLVNRSKYKDFAFRVQALGILMGWVILFGTSSEYHTYVIALLGYMLWYYSRQPSRIDKILYYSNLIVLGLMPIDLFCPGVVWRFFFLTMTLNIWIFTITWLRMVWITFCSSFVFATLLPYLRPSKR
;
A
#
# COMPACT_ATOMS: atom_id res chain seq x y z
N MET A 1 2.86 -38.38 -35.12
CA MET A 1 1.65 -38.10 -34.32
C MET A 1 2.03 -37.85 -32.86
N TYR A 2 2.83 -36.81 -32.59
CA TYR A 2 3.34 -36.46 -31.25
C TYR A 2 3.41 -34.93 -31.07
N ILE A 3 2.41 -34.24 -31.59
CA ILE A 3 2.12 -32.84 -31.35
C ILE A 3 0.65 -32.83 -30.89
N PHE A 4 0.33 -32.06 -29.86
CA PHE A 4 -0.95 -32.03 -29.10
C PHE A 4 -1.06 -32.93 -27.86
N LYS A 5 -0.23 -32.66 -26.84
CA LYS A 5 -0.65 -32.89 -25.44
C LYS A 5 0.07 -31.97 -24.45
N LYS A 6 0.00 -30.65 -24.66
CA LYS A 6 0.38 -29.67 -23.62
C LYS A 6 -0.25 -28.29 -23.81
N GLN A 7 -1.51 -28.26 -24.21
CA GLN A 7 -2.36 -27.08 -24.20
C GLN A 7 -3.73 -27.55 -23.75
N ILE A 8 -4.46 -26.74 -22.99
CA ILE A 8 -5.77 -27.05 -22.38
C ILE A 8 -5.65 -27.78 -21.03
N VAL A 9 -5.29 -27.04 -19.98
CA VAL A 9 -5.96 -27.07 -18.65
C VAL A 9 -5.62 -25.77 -17.88
N GLY A 10 -4.42 -25.19 -18.06
CA GLY A 10 -3.98 -24.03 -17.27
C GLY A 10 -4.36 -22.62 -17.78
N SER A 11 -4.68 -22.45 -19.08
CA SER A 11 -4.82 -21.10 -19.68
C SER A 11 -6.23 -20.49 -19.57
N ASN A 12 -7.28 -21.30 -19.42
CA ASN A 12 -8.66 -20.80 -19.45
C ASN A 12 -9.09 -20.11 -18.14
N LEU A 13 -8.54 -20.51 -17.00
CA LEU A 13 -8.92 -19.96 -15.70
C LEU A 13 -8.45 -18.51 -15.52
N PHE A 14 -7.21 -18.21 -15.93
CA PHE A 14 -6.64 -16.86 -15.87
C PHE A 14 -7.15 -15.94 -17.01
N ALA A 15 -7.85 -16.48 -18.01
CA ALA A 15 -8.46 -15.68 -19.06
C ALA A 15 -9.83 -15.07 -18.67
N LYS A 16 -10.50 -15.63 -17.65
CA LYS A 16 -11.84 -15.25 -17.21
C LYS A 16 -11.84 -14.13 -16.15
N THR A 17 -11.35 -12.95 -16.51
CA THR A 17 -11.35 -11.75 -15.64
C THR A 17 -12.73 -11.47 -15.04
N ASN A 18 -13.81 -11.58 -15.83
CA ASN A 18 -15.18 -11.34 -15.35
C ASN A 18 -15.58 -12.34 -14.26
N LEU A 19 -15.19 -13.61 -14.38
CA LEU A 19 -15.49 -14.62 -13.36
C LEU A 19 -14.85 -14.25 -12.02
N TRP A 20 -13.57 -13.87 -12.04
CA TRP A 20 -12.84 -13.49 -10.82
C TRP A 20 -13.38 -12.20 -10.19
N PHE A 21 -13.80 -11.24 -11.01
CA PHE A 21 -14.50 -10.06 -10.54
C PHE A 21 -15.81 -10.45 -9.85
N THR A 22 -16.68 -11.21 -10.51
CA THR A 22 -17.99 -11.61 -9.99
C THR A 22 -17.85 -12.40 -8.69
N ILE A 23 -16.96 -13.40 -8.64
CA ILE A 23 -16.72 -14.18 -7.42
C ILE A 23 -16.23 -13.27 -6.30
N GLY A 24 -15.21 -12.43 -6.54
CA GLY A 24 -14.67 -11.55 -5.52
C GLY A 24 -15.67 -10.48 -5.04
N PHE A 25 -16.55 -10.01 -5.93
CA PHE A 25 -17.60 -9.05 -5.61
C PHE A 25 -18.66 -9.67 -4.69
N ILE A 26 -19.14 -10.87 -5.03
CA ILE A 26 -20.09 -11.64 -4.20
C ILE A 26 -19.48 -11.97 -2.85
N LEU A 27 -18.22 -12.44 -2.82
CA LEU A 27 -17.51 -12.72 -1.57
C LEU A 27 -17.36 -11.45 -0.73
N THR A 28 -17.02 -10.31 -1.33
CA THR A 28 -16.91 -9.04 -0.62
C THR A 28 -18.25 -8.62 0.00
N ALA A 29 -19.37 -8.79 -0.73
CA ALA A 29 -20.70 -8.52 -0.20
C ALA A 29 -21.03 -9.44 1.00
N ALA A 30 -20.76 -10.74 0.87
CA ALA A 30 -21.01 -11.72 1.92
C ALA A 30 -20.15 -11.47 3.18
N LEU A 31 -18.87 -11.16 3.01
CA LEU A 31 -17.96 -10.79 4.09
C LEU A 31 -18.40 -9.49 4.77
N THR A 32 -18.81 -8.50 3.98
CA THR A 32 -19.33 -7.23 4.52
C THR A 32 -20.60 -7.45 5.34
N PHE A 33 -21.55 -8.24 4.82
CA PHE A 33 -22.76 -8.63 5.57
C PHE A 33 -22.40 -9.30 6.89
N SER A 34 -21.48 -10.26 6.86
CA SER A 34 -20.99 -11.00 8.03
C SER A 34 -20.46 -10.06 9.13
N GLU A 35 -19.67 -9.04 8.78
CA GLU A 35 -19.13 -8.10 9.76
C GLU A 35 -20.15 -7.08 10.24
N VAL A 36 -20.98 -6.56 9.33
CA VAL A 36 -22.06 -5.61 9.68
C VAL A 36 -23.09 -6.25 10.60
N ALA A 37 -23.50 -7.48 10.32
CA ALA A 37 -24.44 -8.22 11.15
C ALA A 37 -23.90 -8.50 12.57
N ARG A 38 -22.58 -8.48 12.76
CA ARG A 38 -21.91 -8.63 14.06
C ARG A 38 -21.50 -7.30 14.70
N GLY A 39 -21.80 -6.16 14.06
CA GLY A 39 -21.40 -4.84 14.53
C GLY A 39 -19.88 -4.61 14.53
N ARG A 40 -19.11 -5.33 13.70
CA ARG A 40 -17.63 -5.31 13.70
C ARG A 40 -17.01 -4.37 12.67
N GLN A 41 -17.78 -3.47 12.08
CA GLN A 41 -17.34 -2.47 11.12
C GLN A 41 -16.60 -1.27 11.77
N TYR A 42 -15.72 -1.52 12.73
CA TYR A 42 -15.11 -0.48 13.60
C TYR A 42 -14.45 0.66 12.82
N ASN A 43 -13.53 0.35 11.90
CA ASN A 43 -12.86 1.39 11.10
C ASN A 43 -13.85 2.25 10.30
N PHE A 44 -14.91 1.64 9.76
CA PHE A 44 -15.93 2.38 9.03
C PHE A 44 -16.66 3.38 9.95
N MET A 45 -16.96 2.98 11.19
CA MET A 45 -17.61 3.88 12.17
C MET A 45 -16.71 5.06 12.53
N ILE A 46 -15.41 4.82 12.76
CA ILE A 46 -14.44 5.90 13.00
C ILE A 46 -14.46 6.91 11.85
N PHE A 47 -14.44 6.43 10.61
CA PHE A 47 -14.46 7.29 9.42
C PHE A 47 -15.76 8.08 9.30
N SER A 48 -16.88 7.41 9.56
CA SER A 48 -18.22 8.00 9.52
C SER A 48 -18.38 9.11 10.56
N ASP A 49 -18.02 8.83 11.81
CA ASP A 49 -18.20 9.77 12.92
C ASP A 49 -17.23 10.95 12.79
N ALA A 50 -15.96 10.70 12.44
CA ALA A 50 -15.00 11.78 12.15
C ALA A 50 -15.46 12.69 11.01
N THR A 51 -16.07 12.11 9.97
CA THR A 51 -16.59 12.88 8.84
C THR A 51 -17.78 13.74 9.25
N ARG A 52 -18.72 13.20 10.04
CA ARG A 52 -19.88 13.97 10.55
C ARG A 52 -19.43 15.09 11.47
N ASP A 53 -18.48 14.81 12.36
CA ASP A 53 -17.92 15.78 13.29
C ASP A 53 -17.21 16.92 12.55
N PHE A 54 -16.43 16.61 11.50
CA PHE A 54 -15.85 17.63 10.62
C PHE A 54 -16.92 18.59 10.06
N TRP A 55 -18.03 18.07 9.54
CA TRP A 55 -19.12 18.91 9.03
C TRP A 55 -19.90 19.65 10.12
N ASN A 56 -19.88 19.16 11.35
CA ASN A 56 -20.43 19.83 12.52
C ASN A 56 -19.48 20.87 13.16
N GLY A 57 -18.25 20.99 12.66
CA GLY A 57 -17.24 21.90 13.22
C GLY A 57 -16.54 21.35 14.47
N ILE A 58 -16.64 20.04 14.70
CA ILE A 58 -15.95 19.33 15.78
C ILE A 58 -14.64 18.75 15.24
N ILE A 59 -13.57 18.87 16.01
CA ILE A 59 -12.23 18.37 15.63
C ILE A 59 -12.13 16.88 15.98
N PRO A 60 -12.02 15.96 14.99
CA PRO A 60 -12.08 14.53 15.23
C PRO A 60 -10.70 13.93 15.47
N TYR A 61 -9.85 14.56 16.30
CA TYR A 61 -8.48 14.09 16.52
C TYR A 61 -8.14 14.02 18.01
N GLY A 62 -7.16 13.17 18.33
CA GLY A 62 -6.63 13.02 19.68
C GLY A 62 -7.34 11.94 20.50
N ALA A 63 -6.77 11.64 21.67
CA ALA A 63 -7.26 10.58 22.55
C ALA A 63 -8.63 10.91 23.17
N ALA A 64 -8.85 12.17 23.54
CA ALA A 64 -10.12 12.61 24.13
C ALA A 64 -11.32 12.38 23.20
N TRP A 65 -11.18 12.72 21.91
CA TRP A 65 -12.22 12.46 20.91
C TRP A 65 -12.47 10.96 20.73
N ALA A 66 -11.41 10.16 20.68
CA ALA A 66 -11.52 8.70 20.52
C ALA A 66 -12.25 8.07 21.73
N GLU A 67 -11.91 8.49 22.94
CA GLU A 67 -12.55 8.05 24.18
C GLU A 67 -14.03 8.44 24.23
N GLU A 68 -14.36 9.69 23.90
CA GLU A 68 -15.75 10.19 23.85
C GLU A 68 -16.62 9.35 22.90
N LYS A 69 -16.08 8.98 21.74
CA LYS A 69 -16.82 8.20 20.74
C LYS A 69 -16.79 6.69 20.98
N GLY A 70 -16.02 6.21 21.96
CA GLY A 70 -15.83 4.77 22.19
C GLY A 70 -15.07 4.08 21.05
N HIS A 71 -14.20 4.83 20.37
CA HIS A 71 -13.49 4.42 19.16
C HIS A 71 -11.98 4.43 19.35
N ASP A 72 -11.28 3.99 18.31
CA ASP A 72 -9.87 4.29 18.14
C ASP A 72 -9.64 5.68 17.53
N VAL A 73 -8.40 6.18 17.63
CA VAL A 73 -8.01 7.49 17.09
C VAL A 73 -8.19 7.57 15.57
N PHE A 74 -8.70 8.69 15.11
CA PHE A 74 -8.76 9.03 13.69
C PHE A 74 -7.44 9.66 13.23
N LEU A 75 -6.93 9.19 12.08
CA LEU A 75 -5.55 9.43 11.63
C LEU A 75 -5.47 9.99 10.20
N TYR A 76 -6.61 10.31 9.61
CA TYR A 76 -6.71 10.69 8.21
C TYR A 76 -6.79 12.20 8.10
N GLY A 77 -6.24 12.76 7.02
CA GLY A 77 -6.18 14.21 6.87
C GLY A 77 -7.56 14.82 6.62
N PRO A 78 -7.70 16.15 6.74
CA PRO A 78 -8.99 16.83 6.62
C PRO A 78 -9.71 16.55 5.29
N LEU A 79 -8.93 16.36 4.22
CA LEU A 79 -9.45 16.01 2.90
C LEU A 79 -10.22 14.67 2.89
N PHE A 80 -9.84 13.74 3.76
CA PHE A 80 -10.54 12.46 3.90
C PHE A 80 -12.02 12.67 4.20
N ASN A 81 -12.36 13.53 5.16
CA ASN A 81 -13.74 13.76 5.59
C ASN A 81 -14.61 14.24 4.42
N ILE A 82 -14.07 15.13 3.57
CA ILE A 82 -14.77 15.64 2.39
C ILE A 82 -15.06 14.51 1.39
N PHE A 83 -14.06 13.69 1.05
CA PHE A 83 -14.25 12.58 0.10
C PHE A 83 -15.02 11.41 0.69
N PHE A 84 -15.02 11.23 2.01
CA PHE A 84 -15.76 10.19 2.69
C PHE A 84 -17.23 10.56 2.96
N SER A 85 -17.60 11.83 2.77
CA SER A 85 -18.95 12.35 3.03
C SER A 85 -20.07 11.54 2.39
N PRO A 86 -20.00 11.11 1.11
CA PRO A 86 -21.06 10.28 0.53
C PRO A 86 -21.31 8.99 1.30
N PHE A 87 -20.30 8.40 1.94
CA PHE A 87 -20.46 7.18 2.74
C PHE A 87 -20.96 7.49 4.15
N ALA A 88 -20.50 8.56 4.78
CA ALA A 88 -20.90 8.93 6.15
C ALA A 88 -22.40 9.26 6.28
N TYR A 89 -23.04 9.72 5.21
CA TYR A 89 -24.47 10.09 5.20
C TYR A 89 -25.39 9.05 4.55
N LEU A 90 -24.86 7.93 4.03
CA LEU A 90 -25.69 6.80 3.62
C LEU A 90 -26.29 6.09 4.86
N PRO A 91 -27.43 5.39 4.71
CA PRO A 91 -27.98 4.55 5.77
C PRO A 91 -26.94 3.57 6.32
N SER A 92 -26.90 3.38 7.63
CA SER A 92 -25.87 2.59 8.33
C SER A 92 -25.76 1.14 7.85
N TRP A 93 -26.87 0.56 7.37
CA TRP A 93 -26.89 -0.79 6.79
C TRP A 93 -26.31 -0.85 5.38
N LEU A 94 -26.37 0.25 4.61
CA LEU A 94 -25.97 0.30 3.19
C LEU A 94 -24.54 0.82 3.02
N ALA A 95 -24.17 1.82 3.81
CA ALA A 95 -22.90 2.54 3.67
C ALA A 95 -21.66 1.62 3.71
N PRO A 96 -21.56 0.63 4.62
CA PRO A 96 -20.42 -0.29 4.67
C PRO A 96 -20.31 -1.17 3.41
N PHE A 97 -21.45 -1.56 2.80
CA PHE A 97 -21.48 -2.32 1.54
C PHE A 97 -20.95 -1.48 0.39
N VAL A 98 -21.46 -0.27 0.23
CA VAL A 98 -21.02 0.63 -0.85
C VAL A 98 -19.52 0.89 -0.71
N TRP A 99 -19.03 1.14 0.52
CA TRP A 99 -17.62 1.34 0.80
C TRP A 99 -16.73 0.15 0.42
N ASN A 100 -17.06 -1.06 0.89
CA ASN A 100 -16.24 -2.24 0.63
C ASN A 100 -16.32 -2.69 -0.83
N LEU A 101 -17.51 -2.66 -1.44
CA LEU A 101 -17.68 -3.03 -2.86
C LEU A 101 -16.98 -2.04 -3.79
N MET A 102 -16.99 -0.74 -3.47
CA MET A 102 -16.18 0.25 -4.18
C MET A 102 -14.69 -0.08 -4.03
N ASN A 103 -14.20 -0.31 -2.81
CA ASN A 103 -12.79 -0.60 -2.57
C ASN A 103 -12.33 -1.87 -3.31
N PHE A 104 -13.12 -2.95 -3.27
CA PHE A 104 -12.86 -4.16 -4.05
C PHE A 104 -12.81 -3.85 -5.56
N THR A 105 -13.80 -3.13 -6.06
CA THR A 105 -13.92 -2.82 -7.50
C THR A 105 -12.75 -1.98 -7.99
N LEU A 106 -12.40 -0.92 -7.26
CA LEU A 106 -11.28 -0.05 -7.61
C LEU A 106 -9.93 -0.77 -7.47
N TYR A 107 -9.76 -1.64 -6.46
CA TYR A 107 -8.58 -2.48 -6.33
C TYR A 107 -8.42 -3.39 -7.55
N PHE A 108 -9.49 -4.09 -7.93
CA PHE A 108 -9.51 -4.94 -9.12
C PHE A 108 -9.18 -4.13 -10.39
N ILE A 109 -9.88 -3.03 -10.64
CA ILE A 109 -9.65 -2.18 -11.82
C ILE A 109 -8.20 -1.66 -11.84
N SER A 110 -7.62 -1.31 -10.70
CA SER A 110 -6.23 -0.81 -10.64
C SER A 110 -5.20 -1.84 -11.14
N ILE A 111 -5.41 -3.13 -10.86
CA ILE A 111 -4.57 -4.22 -11.36
C ILE A 111 -4.80 -4.41 -12.87
N PHE A 112 -6.06 -4.42 -13.31
CA PHE A 112 -6.36 -4.68 -14.73
C PHE A 112 -6.06 -3.51 -15.66
N THR A 113 -5.92 -2.29 -15.11
CA THR A 113 -5.49 -1.08 -15.83
C THR A 113 -3.97 -0.88 -15.86
N LEU A 114 -3.19 -1.76 -15.22
CA LEU A 114 -1.73 -1.77 -15.35
C LEU A 114 -1.29 -1.77 -16.83
N PRO A 115 -0.13 -1.20 -17.16
CA PRO A 115 0.39 -1.13 -18.53
C PRO A 115 0.45 -2.50 -19.22
N ASP A 116 0.31 -2.53 -20.56
CA ASP A 116 0.19 -3.76 -21.35
C ASP A 116 1.43 -4.67 -21.31
N LYS A 117 2.56 -4.15 -20.81
CA LYS A 117 3.72 -4.96 -20.44
C LYS A 117 3.40 -6.02 -19.39
N TYR A 118 2.34 -5.85 -18.62
CA TYR A 118 1.70 -6.89 -17.83
C TYR A 118 0.60 -7.57 -18.64
N THR A 119 0.83 -8.83 -19.02
CA THR A 119 -0.19 -9.64 -19.69
C THR A 119 -1.42 -9.82 -18.80
N LYS A 120 -2.57 -10.12 -19.42
CA LYS A 120 -3.81 -10.44 -18.72
C LYS A 120 -3.63 -11.57 -17.68
N GLU A 121 -2.87 -12.60 -18.05
CA GLU A 121 -2.55 -13.72 -17.15
C GLU A 121 -1.76 -13.23 -15.93
N THR A 122 -0.75 -12.39 -16.12
CA THR A 122 0.03 -11.83 -15.03
C THR A 122 -0.84 -10.95 -14.13
N LYS A 123 -1.70 -10.11 -14.69
CA LYS A 123 -2.67 -9.30 -13.92
C LYS A 123 -3.58 -10.18 -13.06
N CYS A 124 -4.11 -11.28 -13.60
CA CYS A 124 -4.88 -12.26 -12.83
C CYS A 124 -4.06 -12.93 -11.72
N LYS A 125 -2.80 -13.30 -11.99
CA LYS A 125 -1.92 -13.88 -10.96
C LYS A 125 -1.63 -12.89 -9.83
N ILE A 126 -1.40 -11.63 -10.15
CA ILE A 126 -1.25 -10.55 -9.16
C ILE A 126 -2.50 -10.48 -8.29
N PHE A 127 -3.68 -10.36 -8.91
CA PHE A 127 -4.95 -10.28 -8.19
C PHE A 127 -5.17 -11.48 -7.26
N LEU A 128 -5.05 -12.70 -7.77
CA LEU A 128 -5.26 -13.92 -7.00
C LEU A 128 -4.24 -14.10 -5.87
N TYR A 129 -2.98 -13.72 -6.09
CA TYR A 129 -1.97 -13.72 -5.03
C TYR A 129 -2.33 -12.76 -3.90
N THR A 130 -2.85 -11.58 -4.23
CA THR A 130 -3.22 -10.55 -3.23
C THR A 130 -4.62 -10.73 -2.64
N LEU A 131 -5.44 -11.64 -3.20
CA LEU A 131 -6.82 -11.85 -2.76
C LEU A 131 -6.94 -12.19 -1.26
N PRO A 132 -6.09 -13.04 -0.66
CA PRO A 132 -6.18 -13.35 0.77
C PRO A 132 -5.99 -12.12 1.67
N ILE A 133 -4.95 -11.32 1.43
CA ILE A 133 -4.70 -10.09 2.20
C ILE A 133 -5.75 -9.01 1.91
N LEU A 134 -6.27 -8.94 0.68
CA LEU A 134 -7.37 -8.05 0.33
C LEU A 134 -8.63 -8.42 1.13
N ALA A 135 -8.97 -9.70 1.24
CA ALA A 135 -10.15 -10.17 1.96
C ALA A 135 -10.09 -9.79 3.45
N THR A 136 -8.95 -10.03 4.13
CA THR A 136 -8.79 -9.66 5.55
C THR A 136 -8.80 -8.14 5.75
N THR A 137 -8.27 -7.38 4.79
CA THR A 137 -8.27 -5.91 4.82
C THR A 137 -9.68 -5.34 4.64
N LEU A 138 -10.49 -5.92 3.73
CA LEU A 138 -11.90 -5.55 3.52
C LEU A 138 -12.79 -5.93 4.71
N LEU A 139 -12.56 -7.09 5.33
CA LEU A 139 -13.22 -7.49 6.58
C LEU A 139 -13.00 -6.46 7.69
N SER A 140 -11.82 -5.83 7.71
CA SER A 140 -11.50 -4.79 8.69
C SER A 140 -11.88 -3.38 8.25
N PHE A 141 -12.58 -3.21 7.12
CA PHE A 141 -12.99 -1.90 6.56
C PHE A 141 -11.83 -0.89 6.41
N GLN A 142 -10.62 -1.38 6.14
CA GLN A 142 -9.40 -0.57 6.18
C GLN A 142 -9.26 0.33 4.94
N TYR A 143 -8.86 1.60 5.15
CA TYR A 143 -8.54 2.52 4.06
C TYR A 143 -7.28 2.14 3.27
N ASN A 144 -6.47 1.20 3.76
CA ASN A 144 -5.22 0.79 3.12
C ASN A 144 -5.45 0.19 1.71
N VAL A 145 -6.64 -0.37 1.43
CA VAL A 145 -7.03 -0.79 0.07
C VAL A 145 -7.02 0.40 -0.90
N SER A 146 -7.53 1.55 -0.44
CA SER A 146 -7.55 2.80 -1.21
C SER A 146 -6.16 3.30 -1.55
N VAL A 147 -5.27 3.32 -0.56
CA VAL A 147 -3.87 3.69 -0.80
C VAL A 147 -3.23 2.74 -1.82
N ALA A 148 -3.46 1.42 -1.72
CA ALA A 148 -2.89 0.45 -2.65
C ALA A 148 -3.31 0.71 -4.10
N TYR A 149 -4.61 0.93 -4.36
CA TYR A 149 -5.06 1.19 -5.73
C TYR A 149 -4.70 2.59 -6.23
N PHE A 150 -4.57 3.60 -5.36
CA PHE A 150 -4.05 4.92 -5.74
C PHE A 150 -2.61 4.82 -6.25
N PHE A 151 -1.78 3.98 -5.63
CA PHE A 151 -0.43 3.72 -6.12
C PHE A 151 -0.44 3.14 -7.55
N LEU A 152 -1.31 2.17 -7.84
CA LEU A 152 -1.38 1.55 -9.16
C LEU A 152 -2.02 2.45 -10.22
N PHE A 153 -3.07 3.19 -9.88
CA PHE A 153 -3.72 4.11 -10.82
C PHE A 153 -2.79 5.23 -11.24
N SER A 154 -2.14 5.89 -10.27
CA SER A 154 -1.18 6.95 -10.57
C SER A 154 -0.01 6.41 -11.38
N PHE A 155 0.54 5.25 -11.05
CA PHE A 155 1.59 4.61 -11.85
C PHE A 155 1.12 4.34 -13.30
N SER A 156 -0.07 3.75 -13.47
CA SER A 156 -0.63 3.45 -14.78
C SER A 156 -0.89 4.72 -15.60
N LEU A 157 -1.29 5.82 -14.96
CA LEU A 157 -1.46 7.13 -15.60
C LEU A 157 -0.12 7.75 -16.00
N LEU A 158 0.90 7.66 -15.15
CA LEU A 158 2.26 8.14 -15.47
C LEU A 158 2.84 7.40 -16.68
N GLU A 159 2.69 6.06 -16.74
CA GLU A 159 3.11 5.25 -17.90
C GLU A 159 2.36 5.61 -19.20
N ARG A 160 1.15 6.15 -19.10
CA ARG A 160 0.36 6.65 -20.23
C ARG A 160 0.61 8.14 -20.55
N GLY A 161 1.56 8.78 -19.87
CA GLY A 161 1.86 10.21 -20.04
C GLY A 161 0.80 11.16 -19.47
N LYS A 162 -0.16 10.65 -18.70
CA LYS A 162 -1.23 11.44 -18.06
C LYS A 162 -0.78 11.97 -16.70
N TYR A 163 0.17 12.90 -16.72
CA TYR A 163 0.84 13.39 -15.50
C TYR A 163 -0.08 14.12 -14.52
N LEU A 164 -0.93 15.04 -14.99
CA LEU A 164 -1.82 15.79 -14.10
C LEU A 164 -2.84 14.89 -13.38
N PRO A 165 -3.57 13.98 -14.05
CA PRO A 165 -4.40 12.99 -13.35
C PRO A 165 -3.63 12.11 -12.36
N ALA A 166 -2.40 11.71 -12.70
CA ALA A 166 -1.57 10.95 -11.75
C ALA A 166 -1.23 11.77 -10.50
N ILE A 167 -0.87 13.05 -10.66
CA ILE A 167 -0.55 13.96 -9.56
C ILE A 167 -1.78 14.20 -8.68
N LEU A 168 -2.97 14.38 -9.26
CA LEU A 168 -4.23 14.46 -8.52
C LEU A 168 -4.42 13.24 -7.61
N ILE A 169 -4.24 12.03 -8.13
CA ILE A 169 -4.38 10.79 -7.36
C ILE A 169 -3.28 10.63 -6.30
N ILE A 170 -2.03 10.96 -6.61
CA ILE A 170 -0.92 10.89 -5.65
C ILE A 170 -1.18 11.84 -4.48
N LEU A 171 -1.61 13.07 -4.76
CA LEU A 171 -1.88 14.05 -3.73
C LEU A 171 -3.17 13.74 -2.98
N LEU A 172 -4.20 13.18 -3.64
CA LEU A 172 -5.40 12.70 -2.95
C LEU A 172 -5.00 11.63 -1.93
N SER A 173 -4.22 10.64 -2.37
CA SER A 173 -3.67 9.60 -1.49
C SER A 173 -2.91 10.20 -0.31
N ARG A 174 -2.03 11.19 -0.53
CA ARG A 174 -1.27 11.90 0.52
C ARG A 174 -2.19 12.62 1.51
N PHE A 175 -3.08 13.47 1.03
CA PHE A 175 -3.88 14.35 1.88
C PHE A 175 -5.01 13.63 2.60
N THR A 176 -5.41 12.43 2.16
CA THR A 176 -6.23 11.53 2.97
C THR A 176 -5.39 10.67 3.91
N LYS A 177 -4.26 10.12 3.47
CA LYS A 177 -3.33 9.34 4.30
C LYS A 177 -1.86 9.61 3.95
N ILE A 178 -1.03 9.87 4.96
CA ILE A 178 0.33 10.39 4.78
C ILE A 178 1.25 9.57 3.85
N TYR A 179 0.99 8.26 3.72
CA TYR A 179 1.70 7.30 2.87
C TYR A 179 1.81 7.70 1.39
N GLY A 180 0.83 8.42 0.83
CA GLY A 180 0.81 8.76 -0.60
C GLY A 180 1.97 9.65 -1.07
N VAL A 181 2.59 10.44 -0.18
CA VAL A 181 3.62 11.43 -0.57
C VAL A 181 4.81 10.82 -1.27
N PHE A 182 5.21 9.62 -0.83
CA PHE A 182 6.46 9.01 -1.27
C PHE A 182 6.40 8.68 -2.76
N GLN A 183 5.20 8.48 -3.30
CA GLN A 183 4.99 8.24 -4.72
C GLN A 183 5.34 9.42 -5.62
N LEU A 184 5.43 10.64 -5.09
CA LEU A 184 5.95 11.79 -5.85
C LEU A 184 7.36 11.53 -6.38
N GLY A 185 8.16 10.69 -5.72
CA GLY A 185 9.47 10.27 -6.20
C GLY A 185 9.44 9.60 -7.58
N MET A 186 8.31 8.99 -7.96
CA MET A 186 8.13 8.39 -9.29
C MET A 186 8.20 9.43 -10.41
N LEU A 187 7.87 10.70 -10.16
CA LEU A 187 7.90 11.77 -11.16
C LEU A 187 9.29 11.98 -11.76
N LEU A 188 10.36 11.64 -11.03
CA LEU A 188 11.74 11.72 -11.50
C LEU A 188 12.01 10.84 -12.73
N PHE A 189 11.23 9.78 -12.91
CA PHE A 189 11.39 8.84 -14.01
C PHE A 189 10.71 9.29 -15.32
N TYR A 190 9.89 10.34 -15.27
CA TYR A 190 9.07 10.80 -16.39
C TYR A 190 9.55 12.16 -16.92
N PRO A 191 9.30 12.49 -18.20
CA PRO A 191 9.72 13.77 -18.76
C PRO A 191 8.97 14.95 -18.13
N LYS A 192 9.47 16.17 -18.36
CA LYS A 192 8.88 17.43 -17.87
C LYS A 192 8.80 17.52 -16.34
N VAL A 193 9.81 16.98 -15.65
CA VAL A 193 9.92 16.91 -14.18
C VAL A 193 9.56 18.24 -13.50
N TRP A 194 10.15 19.36 -13.91
CA TRP A 194 9.87 20.68 -13.31
C TRP A 194 8.44 21.17 -13.51
N LYS A 195 7.87 20.95 -14.70
CA LYS A 195 6.46 21.25 -14.98
C LYS A 195 5.54 20.42 -14.08
N ASN A 196 5.87 19.13 -13.90
CA ASN A 196 5.11 18.24 -13.02
C ASN A 196 5.22 18.67 -11.55
N PHE A 197 6.40 19.14 -11.09
CA PHE A 197 6.53 19.73 -9.76
C PHE A 197 5.73 21.03 -9.59
N GLY A 198 5.60 21.85 -10.63
CA GLY A 198 4.68 22.99 -10.64
C GLY A 198 3.22 22.56 -10.44
N TYR A 199 2.77 21.49 -11.13
CA TYR A 199 1.46 20.90 -10.88
C TYR A 199 1.32 20.32 -9.48
N VAL A 200 2.35 19.70 -8.93
CA VAL A 200 2.35 19.21 -7.55
C VAL A 200 2.12 20.37 -6.58
N ALA A 201 2.85 21.48 -6.72
CA ALA A 201 2.68 22.65 -5.86
C ALA A 201 1.25 23.23 -5.96
N LEU A 202 0.73 23.39 -7.17
CA LEU A 202 -0.62 23.92 -7.41
C LEU A 202 -1.71 23.03 -6.81
N ILE A 203 -1.66 21.72 -7.07
CA ILE A 203 -2.65 20.77 -6.54
C ILE A 203 -2.50 20.58 -5.03
N ALA A 204 -1.28 20.64 -4.50
CA ALA A 204 -1.06 20.57 -3.05
C ALA A 204 -1.65 21.80 -2.36
N ALA A 205 -1.44 23.00 -2.89
CA ALA A 205 -2.07 24.22 -2.39
C ALA A 205 -3.60 24.07 -2.41
N LEU A 206 -4.18 23.62 -3.53
CA LEU A 206 -5.61 23.34 -3.63
C LEU A 206 -6.08 22.41 -2.51
N TYR A 207 -5.45 21.25 -2.33
CA TYR A 207 -5.87 20.27 -1.30
C TYR A 207 -5.62 20.71 0.14
N ILE A 208 -4.66 21.61 0.39
CA ILE A 208 -4.48 22.26 1.70
C ILE A 208 -5.65 23.20 2.02
N PHE A 209 -6.18 23.89 1.02
CA PHE A 209 -7.23 24.90 1.21
C PHE A 209 -8.65 24.40 0.98
N VAL A 210 -8.85 23.24 0.33
CA VAL A 210 -10.17 22.61 0.16
C VAL A 210 -10.95 22.45 1.49
N PRO A 211 -10.32 22.12 2.65
CA PRO A 211 -11.02 22.09 3.93
C PRO A 211 -11.66 23.42 4.38
N LEU A 212 -11.29 24.55 3.77
CA LEU A 212 -11.93 25.86 4.02
C LEU A 212 -13.40 25.92 3.60
N ILE A 213 -13.91 24.92 2.85
CA ILE A 213 -15.35 24.77 2.61
C ILE A 213 -16.11 24.66 3.94
N LYS A 214 -15.47 24.14 4.99
CA LYS A 214 -16.08 23.98 6.31
C LYS A 214 -15.29 24.64 7.45
N ILE A 215 -13.95 24.59 7.41
CA ILE A 215 -13.10 25.11 8.48
C ILE A 215 -12.89 26.61 8.28
N PRO A 216 -13.13 27.47 9.29
CA PRO A 216 -12.79 28.89 9.21
C PRO A 216 -11.32 29.12 8.91
N VAL A 217 -11.00 30.16 8.12
CA VAL A 217 -9.62 30.46 7.69
C VAL A 217 -8.65 30.55 8.87
N MET A 218 -9.08 31.17 9.98
CA MET A 218 -8.28 31.34 11.20
C MET A 218 -7.99 30.04 11.95
N GLU A 219 -8.79 29.00 11.73
CA GLU A 219 -8.68 27.70 12.43
C GLU A 219 -7.96 26.64 11.60
N LEU A 220 -7.71 26.89 10.30
CA LEU A 220 -7.16 25.91 9.38
C LEU A 220 -5.80 25.37 9.86
N SER A 221 -4.89 26.25 10.32
CA SER A 221 -3.58 25.84 10.84
C SER A 221 -3.70 24.96 12.07
N GLY A 222 -4.53 25.35 13.04
CA GLY A 222 -4.80 24.58 14.25
C GLY A 222 -5.40 23.20 13.94
N TYR A 223 -6.30 23.12 12.96
CA TYR A 223 -6.87 21.84 12.53
C TYR A 223 -5.81 20.88 11.96
N TYR A 224 -4.86 21.39 11.17
CA TYR A 224 -3.71 20.60 10.70
C TYR A 224 -2.79 20.19 11.85
N GLU A 225 -2.56 21.09 12.82
CA GLU A 225 -1.76 20.78 14.02
C GLU A 225 -2.38 19.62 14.82
N HIS A 226 -3.69 19.63 15.05
CA HIS A 226 -4.40 18.53 15.69
C HIS A 226 -4.23 17.20 14.95
N TRP A 227 -4.30 17.21 13.61
CA TRP A 227 -4.03 16.01 12.81
C TRP A 227 -2.61 15.50 12.99
N PHE A 228 -1.60 16.39 12.88
CA PHE A 228 -0.20 16.00 13.05
C PHE A 228 0.11 15.49 14.48
N ASN A 229 -0.47 16.11 15.49
CA ASN A 229 -0.35 15.67 16.89
C ASN A 229 -1.00 14.29 17.09
N GLY A 230 -2.16 14.04 16.48
CA GLY A 230 -2.80 12.72 16.48
C GLY A 230 -1.93 11.62 15.86
N LEU A 231 -1.26 11.93 14.74
CA LEU A 231 -0.30 11.01 14.10
C LEU A 231 0.92 10.72 14.99
N ALA A 232 1.38 11.69 15.79
CA ALA A 232 2.52 11.51 16.69
C ALA A 232 2.15 10.65 17.91
N HIS A 233 0.98 10.88 18.50
CA HIS A 233 0.54 10.22 19.73
C HIS A 233 0.21 8.73 19.54
N GLN A 234 -0.22 8.31 18.34
CA GLN A 234 -0.52 6.89 18.06
C GLN A 234 0.70 5.95 18.29
N LYS A 235 1.92 6.48 18.14
CA LYS A 235 3.15 5.68 18.18
C LYS A 235 3.41 5.01 19.54
N THR A 236 2.87 5.54 20.62
CA THR A 236 3.14 5.07 21.99
C THR A 236 2.14 4.03 22.48
N LEU A 237 0.99 3.88 21.81
CA LEU A 237 -0.14 3.09 22.32
C LEU A 237 -0.23 1.67 21.72
N ARG A 238 0.59 1.35 20.71
CA ARG A 238 0.40 0.13 19.90
C ARG A 238 1.69 -0.57 19.51
N VAL A 239 1.55 -1.88 19.29
CA VAL A 239 2.55 -2.70 18.60
C VAL A 239 2.22 -2.72 17.11
N PHE A 240 3.19 -2.34 16.28
CA PHE A 240 3.02 -2.32 14.83
C PHE A 240 3.87 -3.40 14.15
N HIS A 241 3.56 -3.69 12.89
CA HIS A 241 4.28 -4.65 12.06
C HIS A 241 5.25 -3.92 11.13
N THR A 242 6.18 -3.16 11.72
CA THR A 242 7.26 -2.45 11.01
C THR A 242 8.60 -3.09 11.35
N PHE A 243 9.65 -2.78 10.60
CA PHE A 243 11.00 -3.28 10.86
C PHE A 243 11.46 -3.04 12.31
N PHE A 244 10.98 -1.98 12.95
CA PHE A 244 11.35 -1.59 14.31
C PHE A 244 10.73 -2.45 15.42
N TYR A 245 9.85 -3.39 15.07
CA TYR A 245 9.27 -4.38 15.99
C TYR A 245 9.83 -5.79 15.76
N LEU A 246 10.89 -5.94 14.94
CA LEU A 246 11.48 -7.23 14.59
C LEU A 246 12.09 -7.94 15.83
N LYS A 247 11.55 -9.09 16.20
CA LYS A 247 12.04 -9.93 17.30
C LYS A 247 13.15 -10.88 16.84
N PRO A 248 14.14 -11.22 17.68
CA PRO A 248 14.32 -10.78 19.07
C PRO A 248 15.08 -9.45 19.21
N PHE A 249 15.42 -8.79 18.11
CA PHE A 249 16.28 -7.60 18.11
C PHE A 249 15.68 -6.42 18.87
N PHE A 250 14.36 -6.21 18.76
CA PHE A 250 13.70 -5.05 19.35
C PHE A 250 12.54 -5.48 20.27
N SER A 251 12.67 -5.23 21.57
CA SER A 251 11.56 -5.38 22.53
C SER A 251 10.50 -4.30 22.31
N GLN A 252 10.93 -3.08 22.01
CA GLN A 252 10.17 -1.88 21.66
C GLN A 252 10.88 -1.13 20.52
N PRO A 253 10.19 -0.23 19.79
CA PRO A 253 10.83 0.61 18.78
C PRO A 253 12.02 1.38 19.35
N PRO A 254 13.20 1.31 18.72
CA PRO A 254 14.36 2.07 19.19
C PRO A 254 14.15 3.58 19.10
N ALA A 255 14.77 4.36 19.99
CA ALA A 255 14.70 5.82 19.97
C ALA A 255 15.20 6.44 18.64
N TRP A 256 16.08 5.74 17.92
CA TRP A 256 16.62 6.16 16.63
C TRP A 256 15.72 5.78 15.42
N THR A 257 14.52 5.24 15.63
CA THR A 257 13.58 4.83 14.55
C THR A 257 13.41 5.92 13.48
N THR A 258 13.17 7.17 13.88
CA THR A 258 12.98 8.28 12.92
C THR A 258 14.24 8.55 12.11
N ILE A 259 15.42 8.49 12.72
CA ILE A 259 16.70 8.66 12.02
C ILE A 259 16.88 7.54 10.99
N ALA A 260 16.60 6.29 11.36
CA ALA A 260 16.70 5.16 10.43
C ALA A 260 15.67 5.24 9.29
N GLN A 261 14.45 5.73 9.53
CA GLN A 261 13.46 5.98 8.48
C GLN A 261 13.97 7.01 7.47
N ILE A 262 14.49 8.15 7.96
CA ILE A 262 15.07 9.21 7.13
C ILE A 262 16.27 8.67 6.35
N PHE A 263 17.18 7.96 7.01
CA PHE A 263 18.33 7.35 6.36
C PHE A 263 17.91 6.38 5.25
N ALA A 264 16.94 5.50 5.50
CA ALA A 264 16.47 4.54 4.52
C ALA A 264 15.87 5.22 3.27
N ILE A 265 15.05 6.28 3.42
CA ILE A 265 14.48 6.97 2.26
C ILE A 265 15.51 7.82 1.51
N VAL A 266 16.45 8.45 2.24
CA VAL A 266 17.58 9.20 1.63
C VAL A 266 18.48 8.25 0.85
N LEU A 267 18.76 7.06 1.39
CA LEU A 267 19.53 6.02 0.69
C LEU A 267 18.80 5.55 -0.56
N LEU A 268 17.49 5.30 -0.50
CA LEU A 268 16.71 4.96 -1.69
C LEU A 268 16.75 6.07 -2.74
N ALA A 269 16.61 7.33 -2.33
CA ALA A 269 16.70 8.48 -3.23
C ALA A 269 18.09 8.55 -3.90
N PHE A 270 19.17 8.35 -3.13
CA PHE A 270 20.53 8.27 -3.66
C PHE A 270 20.69 7.12 -4.67
N LEU A 271 20.22 5.90 -4.33
CA LEU A 271 20.28 4.75 -5.23
C LEU A 271 19.50 4.97 -6.53
N VAL A 272 18.35 5.66 -6.44
CA VAL A 272 17.58 6.12 -7.60
C VAL A 272 18.40 7.10 -8.44
N LEU A 273 19.07 8.09 -7.85
CA LEU A 273 19.88 9.07 -8.58
C LEU A 273 21.08 8.43 -9.30
N VAL A 274 21.77 7.49 -8.65
CA VAL A 274 22.92 6.77 -9.24
C VAL A 274 22.49 5.90 -10.43
N ASN A 275 21.26 5.37 -10.43
CA ASN A 275 20.73 4.54 -11.51
C ASN A 275 19.98 5.34 -12.60
N ARG A 276 20.31 6.62 -12.82
CA ARG A 276 19.63 7.52 -13.77
C ARG A 276 19.56 6.99 -15.21
N SER A 277 20.57 6.23 -15.65
CA SER A 277 20.58 5.62 -16.98
C SER A 277 19.42 4.64 -17.22
N LYS A 278 18.86 4.07 -16.15
CA LYS A 278 17.77 3.09 -16.19
C LYS A 278 16.37 3.71 -16.16
N TYR A 279 16.23 5.04 -16.04
CA TYR A 279 14.91 5.68 -15.87
C TYR A 279 13.95 5.40 -17.04
N LYS A 280 14.50 5.21 -18.25
CA LYS A 280 13.74 4.86 -19.44
C LYS A 280 13.23 3.42 -19.45
N ASP A 281 13.84 2.53 -18.67
CA ASP A 281 13.41 1.14 -18.55
C ASP A 281 12.15 1.03 -17.69
N PHE A 282 11.15 0.35 -18.25
CA PHE A 282 9.90 0.05 -17.54
C PHE A 282 10.13 -0.86 -16.34
N ALA A 283 10.96 -1.89 -16.49
CA ALA A 283 11.20 -2.83 -15.40
C ALA A 283 11.81 -2.10 -14.20
N PHE A 284 12.78 -1.21 -14.44
CA PHE A 284 13.33 -0.36 -13.40
C PHE A 284 12.28 0.53 -12.71
N ARG A 285 11.42 1.25 -13.45
CA ARG A 285 10.38 2.12 -12.86
C ARG A 285 9.40 1.33 -11.99
N VAL A 286 8.91 0.20 -12.50
CA VAL A 286 8.04 -0.70 -11.76
C VAL A 286 8.70 -1.24 -10.50
N GLN A 287 9.96 -1.67 -10.60
CA GLN A 287 10.68 -2.21 -9.46
C GLN A 287 10.93 -1.15 -8.39
N ALA A 288 11.27 0.07 -8.79
CA ALA A 288 11.40 1.21 -7.89
C ALA A 288 10.07 1.51 -7.17
N LEU A 289 8.93 1.45 -7.88
CA LEU A 289 7.60 1.56 -7.27
C LEU A 289 7.36 0.44 -6.25
N GLY A 290 7.65 -0.81 -6.59
CA GLY A 290 7.48 -1.94 -5.67
C GLY A 290 8.32 -1.80 -4.40
N ILE A 291 9.56 -1.34 -4.52
CA ILE A 291 10.46 -1.07 -3.40
C ILE A 291 9.92 0.08 -2.53
N LEU A 292 9.42 1.14 -3.16
CA LEU A 292 8.83 2.28 -2.47
C LEU A 292 7.58 1.87 -1.68
N MET A 293 6.69 1.08 -2.30
CA MET A 293 5.50 0.52 -1.64
C MET A 293 5.89 -0.38 -0.46
N GLY A 294 6.96 -1.17 -0.58
CA GLY A 294 7.49 -1.95 0.53
C GLY A 294 8.11 -1.09 1.65
N TRP A 295 8.80 0.00 1.28
CA TRP A 295 9.41 0.92 2.24
C TRP A 295 8.35 1.64 3.09
N VAL A 296 7.26 2.09 2.47
CA VAL A 296 6.13 2.74 3.16
C VAL A 296 5.58 1.86 4.30
N ILE A 297 5.66 0.54 4.15
CA ILE A 297 5.18 -0.44 5.13
C ILE A 297 6.25 -0.79 6.16
N LEU A 298 7.44 -1.21 5.72
CA LEU A 298 8.51 -1.64 6.63
C LEU A 298 9.05 -0.51 7.48
N PHE A 299 9.15 0.69 6.92
CA PHE A 299 9.65 1.88 7.59
C PHE A 299 8.52 2.87 7.91
N GLY A 300 7.25 2.47 7.76
CA GLY A 300 6.12 3.24 8.24
C GLY A 300 6.12 3.40 9.76
N THR A 301 5.35 4.37 10.27
CA THR A 301 5.22 4.58 11.72
C THR A 301 4.09 3.77 12.35
N SER A 302 3.11 3.36 11.56
CA SER A 302 1.85 2.78 12.05
C SER A 302 1.36 1.65 11.14
N SER A 303 2.27 0.83 10.61
CA SER A 303 1.90 -0.27 9.71
C SER A 303 1.30 -1.42 10.49
N GLU A 304 0.00 -1.61 10.36
CA GLU A 304 -0.74 -2.78 10.82
C GLU A 304 -0.59 -3.94 9.83
N TYR A 305 -0.99 -5.14 10.25
CA TYR A 305 -1.02 -6.33 9.38
C TYR A 305 -1.71 -6.06 8.03
N HIS A 306 -2.91 -5.46 8.05
CA HIS A 306 -3.68 -5.16 6.83
C HIS A 306 -3.00 -4.14 5.90
N THR A 307 -2.07 -3.34 6.43
CA THR A 307 -1.29 -2.38 5.62
C THR A 307 -0.39 -3.09 4.60
N TYR A 308 -0.04 -4.36 4.85
CA TYR A 308 0.75 -5.17 3.92
C TYR A 308 0.06 -5.44 2.57
N VAL A 309 -1.23 -5.15 2.41
CA VAL A 309 -1.89 -5.18 1.09
C VAL A 309 -1.18 -4.28 0.08
N ILE A 310 -0.62 -3.14 0.52
CA ILE A 310 0.15 -2.20 -0.30
C ILE A 310 1.50 -2.84 -0.67
N ALA A 311 2.23 -3.32 0.35
CA ALA A 311 3.55 -3.94 0.20
C ALA A 311 3.52 -5.18 -0.71
N LEU A 312 2.56 -6.08 -0.50
CA LEU A 312 2.43 -7.29 -1.31
C LEU A 312 2.05 -6.97 -2.75
N LEU A 313 1.19 -5.98 -2.98
CA LEU A 313 0.86 -5.54 -4.33
C LEU A 313 2.11 -4.98 -5.05
N GLY A 314 2.89 -4.15 -4.37
CA GLY A 314 4.17 -3.64 -4.89
C GLY A 314 5.20 -4.75 -5.13
N TYR A 315 5.29 -5.74 -4.24
CA TYR A 315 6.13 -6.93 -4.43
C TYR A 315 5.72 -7.72 -5.66
N MET A 316 4.42 -7.91 -5.90
CA MET A 316 3.94 -8.64 -7.08
C MET A 316 4.24 -7.91 -8.39
N LEU A 317 4.19 -6.58 -8.39
CA LEU A 317 4.67 -5.78 -9.52
C LEU A 317 6.15 -6.02 -9.77
N TRP A 318 6.98 -5.94 -8.72
CA TRP A 318 8.42 -6.20 -8.80
C TRP A 318 8.72 -7.61 -9.30
N TYR A 319 8.06 -8.64 -8.76
CA TYR A 319 8.30 -10.05 -9.08
C TYR A 319 8.05 -10.35 -10.56
N TYR A 320 6.94 -9.85 -11.11
CA TYR A 320 6.57 -10.08 -12.50
C TYR A 320 7.18 -9.10 -13.52
N SER A 321 7.90 -8.09 -13.07
CA SER A 321 8.66 -7.19 -13.96
C SER A 321 9.92 -7.84 -14.55
N ARG A 322 10.29 -9.03 -14.06
CA ARG A 322 11.57 -9.69 -14.32
C ARG A 322 11.42 -11.22 -14.30
N GLN A 323 12.48 -11.92 -14.70
CA GLN A 323 12.55 -13.38 -14.58
C GLN A 323 12.97 -13.82 -13.16
N PRO A 324 12.09 -14.46 -12.38
CA PRO A 324 12.37 -14.79 -10.98
C PRO A 324 13.41 -15.91 -10.84
N SER A 325 14.35 -15.72 -9.92
CA SER A 325 15.33 -16.75 -9.53
C SER A 325 14.70 -17.79 -8.58
N ARG A 326 15.44 -18.84 -8.25
CA ARG A 326 14.99 -19.85 -7.26
C ARG A 326 14.71 -19.22 -5.88
N ILE A 327 15.53 -18.27 -5.45
CA ILE A 327 15.34 -17.54 -4.19
C ILE A 327 14.05 -16.72 -4.25
N ASP A 328 13.79 -16.06 -5.37
CA ASP A 328 12.59 -15.23 -5.51
C ASP A 328 11.31 -16.07 -5.49
N LYS A 329 11.36 -17.30 -6.04
CA LYS A 329 10.25 -18.27 -5.92
C LYS A 329 10.02 -18.71 -4.47
N ILE A 330 11.09 -18.95 -3.70
CA ILE A 330 10.95 -19.28 -2.27
C ILE A 330 10.28 -18.11 -1.55
N LEU A 331 10.78 -16.88 -1.74
CA LEU A 331 10.20 -15.68 -1.14
C LEU A 331 8.74 -15.45 -1.58
N TYR A 332 8.39 -15.75 -2.84
CA TYR A 332 7.02 -15.69 -3.32
C TYR A 332 6.07 -16.58 -2.49
N TYR A 333 6.42 -17.85 -2.31
CA TYR A 333 5.57 -18.75 -1.53
C TYR A 333 5.61 -18.44 -0.03
N SER A 334 6.77 -18.05 0.51
CA SER A 334 6.90 -17.65 1.92
C SER A 334 6.02 -16.44 2.25
N ASN A 335 6.02 -15.40 1.41
CA ASN A 335 5.16 -14.23 1.60
C ASN A 335 3.67 -14.59 1.44
N LEU A 336 3.31 -15.40 0.45
CA LEU A 336 1.92 -15.84 0.27
C LEU A 336 1.41 -16.60 1.49
N ILE A 337 2.19 -17.56 1.99
CA ILE A 337 1.81 -18.37 3.15
C ILE A 337 1.73 -17.50 4.39
N VAL A 338 2.78 -16.73 4.71
CA VAL A 338 2.84 -16.02 5.99
C VAL A 338 1.99 -14.77 6.00
N LEU A 339 2.04 -13.91 4.98
CA LEU A 339 1.27 -12.66 4.97
C LEU A 339 -0.13 -12.81 4.38
N GLY A 340 -0.32 -13.74 3.45
CA GLY A 340 -1.60 -13.95 2.77
C GLY A 340 -2.52 -14.93 3.51
N LEU A 341 -2.05 -16.16 3.72
CA LEU A 341 -2.91 -17.27 4.15
C LEU A 341 -2.95 -17.47 5.67
N MET A 342 -1.81 -17.40 6.34
CA MET A 342 -1.67 -17.68 7.78
C MET A 342 -2.58 -16.81 8.67
N PRO A 343 -2.85 -15.52 8.37
CA PRO A 343 -3.73 -14.69 9.23
C PRO A 343 -5.22 -14.95 9.03
N ILE A 344 -5.59 -15.90 8.17
CA ILE A 344 -6.96 -16.31 7.94
C ILE A 344 -7.21 -17.56 8.78
N ASP A 345 -8.12 -17.44 9.75
CA ASP A 345 -8.43 -18.53 10.70
C ASP A 345 -8.88 -19.84 10.01
N LEU A 346 -9.42 -19.75 8.79
CA LEU A 346 -9.76 -20.91 7.95
C LEU A 346 -8.53 -21.75 7.56
N PHE A 347 -7.38 -21.12 7.35
CA PHE A 347 -6.15 -21.80 6.92
C PHE A 347 -5.18 -22.06 8.07
N CYS A 348 -5.20 -21.25 9.13
CA CYS A 348 -4.32 -21.41 10.28
C CYS A 348 -5.07 -21.01 11.56
N PRO A 349 -5.12 -21.88 12.59
CA PRO A 349 -5.80 -21.56 13.84
C PRO A 349 -5.27 -20.30 14.51
N GLY A 350 -6.17 -19.55 15.17
CA GLY A 350 -5.88 -18.28 15.85
C GLY A 350 -4.62 -18.27 16.72
N VAL A 351 -4.44 -19.32 17.52
CA VAL A 351 -3.28 -19.45 18.43
C VAL A 351 -1.97 -19.58 17.66
N VAL A 352 -1.98 -20.32 16.56
CA VAL A 352 -0.78 -20.64 15.77
C VAL A 352 -0.29 -19.41 15.02
N TRP A 353 -1.18 -18.74 14.28
CA TRP A 353 -0.74 -17.57 13.52
C TRP A 353 -0.33 -16.42 14.44
N ARG A 354 -1.02 -16.23 15.58
CA ARG A 354 -0.63 -15.21 16.57
C ARG A 354 0.76 -15.47 17.14
N PHE A 355 1.14 -16.72 17.39
CA PHE A 355 2.50 -17.04 17.80
C PHE A 355 3.53 -16.61 16.75
N PHE A 356 3.31 -16.96 15.47
CA PHE A 356 4.23 -16.57 14.39
C PHE A 356 4.28 -15.06 14.15
N PHE A 357 3.15 -14.36 14.30
CA PHE A 357 3.06 -12.91 14.04
C PHE A 357 3.49 -12.04 15.21
N LEU A 358 3.08 -12.39 16.43
CA LEU A 358 3.27 -11.55 17.62
C LEU A 358 4.53 -11.94 18.40
N THR A 359 4.84 -13.25 18.49
CA THR A 359 6.02 -13.73 19.22
C THR A 359 7.25 -13.77 18.33
N MET A 360 7.15 -14.41 17.15
CA MET A 360 8.29 -14.56 16.24
C MET A 360 8.45 -13.39 15.26
N THR A 361 7.40 -12.59 15.04
CA THR A 361 7.36 -11.53 14.01
C THR A 361 7.78 -12.01 12.62
N LEU A 362 7.43 -13.25 12.29
CA LEU A 362 7.85 -13.95 11.07
C LEU A 362 7.43 -13.19 9.80
N ASN A 363 6.30 -12.50 9.86
CA ASN A 363 5.79 -11.66 8.79
C ASN A 363 6.74 -10.47 8.50
N ILE A 364 7.31 -9.86 9.54
CA ILE A 364 8.27 -8.75 9.41
C ILE A 364 9.60 -9.28 8.87
N TRP A 365 10.05 -10.44 9.36
CA TRP A 365 11.26 -11.11 8.87
C TRP A 365 11.21 -11.41 7.37
N ILE A 366 10.20 -12.16 6.94
CA ILE A 366 10.08 -12.60 5.56
C ILE A 366 10.00 -11.41 4.63
N PHE A 367 9.19 -10.40 4.98
CA PHE A 367 9.06 -9.24 4.12
C PHE A 367 10.31 -8.33 4.13
N THR A 368 11.02 -8.23 5.25
CA THR A 368 12.30 -7.50 5.32
C THR A 368 13.33 -8.16 4.40
N ILE A 369 13.48 -9.48 4.45
CA ILE A 369 14.37 -10.23 3.56
C ILE A 369 13.96 -10.03 2.09
N THR A 370 12.65 -10.07 1.83
CA THR A 370 12.09 -9.82 0.49
C THR A 370 12.41 -8.43 0.00
N TRP A 371 12.23 -7.41 0.83
CA TRP A 371 12.48 -6.02 0.48
C TRP A 371 13.97 -5.75 0.25
N LEU A 372 14.86 -6.27 1.10
CA LEU A 372 16.31 -6.19 0.90
C LEU A 372 16.72 -6.86 -0.43
N ARG A 373 16.12 -8.02 -0.75
CA ARG A 373 16.31 -8.71 -2.02
C ARG A 373 15.85 -7.85 -3.21
N MET A 374 14.71 -7.17 -3.09
CA MET A 374 14.20 -6.25 -4.11
C MET A 374 15.18 -5.10 -4.34
N VAL A 375 15.62 -4.42 -3.27
CA VAL A 375 16.59 -3.31 -3.32
C VAL A 375 17.89 -3.76 -3.99
N TRP A 376 18.46 -4.88 -3.56
CA TRP A 376 19.71 -5.41 -4.08
C TRP A 376 19.64 -5.68 -5.60
N ILE A 377 18.59 -6.34 -6.06
CA ILE A 377 18.45 -6.69 -7.47
C ILE A 377 18.21 -5.45 -8.34
N THR A 378 17.38 -4.51 -7.89
CA THR A 378 17.01 -3.36 -8.71
C THR A 378 18.13 -2.33 -8.80
N PHE A 379 18.80 -2.03 -7.68
CA PHE A 379 19.78 -0.95 -7.61
C PHE A 379 21.24 -1.41 -7.66
N CYS A 380 21.58 -2.58 -7.08
CA CYS A 380 22.98 -2.98 -6.88
C CYS A 380 23.50 -4.00 -7.91
N SER A 381 22.64 -4.81 -8.51
CA SER A 381 23.06 -5.92 -9.39
C SER A 381 23.88 -5.48 -10.60
N SER A 382 23.60 -4.29 -11.17
CA SER A 382 24.36 -3.76 -12.32
C SER A 382 25.69 -3.13 -11.91
N PHE A 383 25.79 -2.60 -10.68
CA PHE A 383 27.01 -1.98 -10.16
C PHE A 383 28.09 -3.03 -9.86
N VAL A 384 27.71 -4.15 -9.23
CA VAL A 384 28.65 -5.25 -8.94
C VAL A 384 29.18 -5.90 -10.22
N PHE A 385 28.33 -6.12 -11.21
CA PHE A 385 28.74 -6.73 -12.49
C PHE A 385 29.64 -5.81 -13.33
N ALA A 386 29.41 -4.50 -13.31
CA ALA A 386 30.20 -3.56 -14.08
C ALA A 386 31.54 -3.18 -13.42
N THR A 387 31.59 -3.14 -12.08
CA THR A 387 32.73 -2.55 -11.35
C THR A 387 33.61 -3.56 -10.63
N LEU A 388 33.09 -4.70 -10.15
CA LEU A 388 33.87 -5.68 -9.37
C LEU A 388 34.29 -6.91 -10.18
N LEU A 389 33.44 -7.36 -11.11
CA LEU A 389 33.69 -8.56 -11.92
C LEU A 389 34.93 -8.48 -12.85
N PRO A 390 35.34 -7.31 -13.38
CA PRO A 390 36.60 -7.18 -14.10
C PRO A 390 37.84 -7.44 -13.22
N TYR A 391 37.76 -7.16 -11.92
CA TYR A 391 38.86 -7.29 -10.97
C TYR A 391 38.89 -8.64 -10.22
N LEU A 392 37.79 -9.41 -10.29
CA LEU A 392 37.67 -10.73 -9.67
C LEU A 392 37.90 -11.89 -10.66
N ARG A 393 38.10 -11.61 -11.96
CA ARG A 393 38.59 -12.63 -12.89
C ARG A 393 40.09 -12.82 -12.67
N PRO A 394 40.58 -14.04 -12.37
CA PRO A 394 42.00 -14.31 -12.45
C PRO A 394 42.47 -13.94 -13.85
N SER A 395 43.53 -13.14 -13.96
CA SER A 395 44.20 -12.95 -15.25
C SER A 395 44.58 -14.34 -15.74
N LYS A 396 44.04 -14.76 -16.88
CA LYS A 396 44.60 -15.91 -17.59
C LYS A 396 46.01 -15.51 -18.00
N ARG A 397 46.98 -15.85 -17.17
CA ARG A 397 48.39 -15.98 -17.55
C ARG A 397 48.63 -17.43 -17.89
#